data_AF-A0A0A8X8V9-F1
#
_entry.id   AF-A0A0A8X8V9-F1
#
_cell.length_a   1.000
_cell.length_b   1.000
_cell.length_c   1.000
_cell.angle_alpha   90.00
_cell.angle_beta   90.00
_cell.angle_gamma   90.00
#
_symmetry.space_group_name_H-M   'P 1'
#
loop_
_entity.id
_entity.type
_entity.pdbx_description
1 polymer ?
#
loop_
_entity_poly.entity_id
_entity_poly.type
_entity_poly.pdbx_seq_one_letter_code
_entity_poly.pdbx_strand_id
1 'polypeptide(L)'
;MKGIPFIVLMMALLVMVGGCSQTEVKNDLSPANEEENQTASPGLGDDNGEEAQPSETDSASDENLSENMNIDEYLNAHYKIDGTHYETDVWESDSGMTNYTVKLLPDTEEYSQEINEKFQHGHMKSYEETEMMFDMAKQIMDELPEVKNKSRVDSVSWVSYDGEFKVVLIQDFEKSKHQADGEGLSKYTSNQIEYARVWLQLGPNQEIDELNVRHIPAGEKLNLDDETSASYPEDVIQLAGSRLVDGSVTYSGNGDGTINVYNIPLRWDGKYPAGKDFYNKIIQSTKLVRIDTGDDQDVIRLIKLLNVH
;
A
#
# COMPACT_ATOMS: atom_id res chain seq x y z
N MET A 1 51.92 0.13 -39.25
CA MET A 1 51.67 1.35 -38.46
C MET A 1 51.29 0.91 -37.06
N LYS A 2 52.08 1.30 -36.07
CA LYS A 2 51.86 1.01 -34.64
C LYS A 2 51.02 2.14 -34.06
N GLY A 3 49.92 1.83 -33.38
CA GLY A 3 49.03 2.80 -32.76
C GLY A 3 48.49 2.30 -31.42
N ILE A 4 49.13 2.78 -30.35
CA ILE A 4 48.62 3.17 -29.01
C ILE A 4 47.56 2.27 -28.34
N PRO A 5 47.87 1.64 -27.18
CA PRO A 5 46.84 1.08 -26.30
C PRO A 5 46.24 2.18 -25.41
N PHE A 6 44.91 2.30 -25.44
CA PHE A 6 44.14 3.12 -24.51
C PHE A 6 44.06 2.40 -23.15
N ILE A 7 44.70 2.99 -22.14
CA ILE A 7 44.52 2.65 -20.73
C ILE A 7 43.27 3.39 -20.27
N VAL A 8 42.22 2.67 -19.89
CA VAL A 8 41.08 3.25 -19.15
C VAL A 8 41.10 2.71 -17.73
N LEU A 9 41.46 3.65 -16.87
CA LEU A 9 41.42 3.77 -15.43
C LEU A 9 40.27 3.01 -14.75
N MET A 10 40.64 2.03 -13.93
CA MET A 10 39.80 1.38 -12.93
C MET A 10 39.78 2.30 -11.68
N MET A 11 38.67 2.96 -11.40
CA MET A 11 38.49 3.70 -10.14
C MET A 11 37.89 2.77 -9.09
N ALA A 12 38.64 2.58 -8.02
CA ALA A 12 38.32 1.74 -6.89
C ALA A 12 37.34 2.43 -5.93
N LEU A 13 36.47 1.59 -5.38
CA LEU A 13 35.64 1.78 -4.20
C LEU A 13 36.45 2.39 -3.04
N LEU A 14 35.89 3.40 -2.37
CA LEU A 14 36.35 3.82 -1.05
C LEU A 14 35.15 3.98 -0.12
N VAL A 15 34.89 2.93 0.66
CA VAL A 15 33.95 2.93 1.78
C VAL A 15 34.70 3.52 2.98
N MET A 16 34.29 4.69 3.45
CA MET A 16 34.73 5.23 4.73
C MET A 16 33.68 4.88 5.78
N VAL A 17 34.05 3.93 6.64
CA VAL A 17 33.39 3.68 7.93
C VAL A 17 33.92 4.71 8.92
N GLY A 18 33.05 5.61 9.37
CA GLY A 18 33.34 6.56 10.45
C GLY A 18 32.46 6.26 11.66
N GLY A 19 32.97 5.47 12.60
CA GLY A 19 32.45 5.39 13.95
C GLY A 19 33.17 6.41 14.83
N CYS A 20 32.44 7.09 15.71
CA CYS A 20 33.01 7.73 16.89
C CYS A 20 32.09 7.53 18.10
N SER A 21 32.76 7.18 19.19
CA SER A 21 32.27 6.72 20.49
C SER A 21 31.73 7.85 21.36
N GLN A 22 30.79 7.50 22.23
CA GLN A 22 30.48 8.18 23.50
C GLN A 22 31.73 8.24 24.40
N THR A 23 31.90 9.34 25.15
CA THR A 23 32.35 9.34 26.55
C THR A 23 31.87 10.63 27.23
N GLU A 24 31.20 10.45 28.38
CA GLU A 24 30.71 11.46 29.32
C GLU A 24 31.84 12.18 30.10
N VAL A 25 31.58 13.40 30.58
CA VAL A 25 32.04 13.88 31.90
C VAL A 25 30.92 14.68 32.58
N LYS A 26 30.69 14.36 33.86
CA LYS A 26 29.64 14.81 34.79
C LYS A 26 29.99 16.08 35.58
N ASN A 27 28.91 16.80 35.94
CA ASN A 27 28.60 17.52 37.20
C ASN A 27 29.46 18.76 37.58
N ASP A 28 28.97 19.81 38.24
CA ASP A 28 27.95 19.84 39.31
C ASP A 28 27.45 21.27 39.65
N LEU A 29 26.35 21.32 40.44
CA LEU A 29 25.87 22.38 41.36
C LEU A 29 24.76 23.38 40.92
N SER A 30 23.54 23.06 41.38
CA SER A 30 22.37 23.92 41.69
C SER A 30 22.51 24.61 43.09
N PRO A 31 21.44 25.13 43.73
CA PRO A 31 20.50 26.22 43.40
C PRO A 31 20.34 27.23 44.58
N ALA A 32 19.53 28.30 44.40
CA ALA A 32 18.80 28.92 45.51
C ALA A 32 17.56 29.70 45.01
N ASN A 33 16.40 29.37 45.57
CA ASN A 33 15.17 30.15 45.60
C ASN A 33 15.31 31.33 46.58
N GLU A 34 14.55 32.41 46.39
CA GLU A 34 14.02 33.21 47.49
C GLU A 34 12.69 33.86 47.10
N GLU A 35 11.71 33.69 47.99
CA GLU A 35 10.37 34.28 48.02
C GLU A 35 10.43 35.75 48.47
N GLU A 36 9.45 36.58 48.08
CA GLU A 36 8.92 37.58 49.01
C GLU A 36 7.45 37.93 48.68
N ASN A 37 6.67 38.04 49.76
CA ASN A 37 5.23 38.26 49.83
C ASN A 37 5.00 39.48 50.72
N GLN A 38 4.17 40.48 50.33
CA GLN A 38 3.60 41.48 51.27
C GLN A 38 2.16 41.92 50.90
N THR A 39 1.24 41.57 51.81
CA THR A 39 0.05 42.25 52.42
C THR A 39 -0.11 43.78 52.16
N ALA A 40 -1.27 44.49 52.20
CA ALA A 40 -2.58 44.34 52.84
C ALA A 40 -3.67 45.32 52.29
N SER A 41 -4.95 45.02 52.62
CA SER A 41 -6.31 45.65 52.53
C SER A 41 -6.52 47.18 52.79
N PRO A 42 -7.77 47.75 52.84
CA PRO A 42 -9.10 47.39 52.28
C PRO A 42 -9.90 48.60 51.66
N GLY A 43 -11.03 48.33 50.99
CA GLY A 43 -12.04 49.35 50.63
C GLY A 43 -13.43 48.75 50.49
N LEU A 44 -14.33 49.12 51.42
CA LEU A 44 -15.75 48.72 51.48
C LEU A 44 -16.62 49.55 50.52
N GLY A 45 -17.61 48.89 49.92
CA GLY A 45 -18.74 49.52 49.24
C GLY A 45 -19.82 48.48 48.94
N ASP A 46 -20.86 48.45 49.77
CA ASP A 46 -22.15 47.78 49.53
C ASP A 46 -22.84 48.37 48.30
N ASP A 47 -23.39 47.54 47.42
CA ASP A 47 -24.71 47.78 46.84
C ASP A 47 -25.36 46.46 46.38
N ASN A 48 -26.63 46.28 46.75
CA ASN A 48 -27.46 45.13 46.43
C ASN A 48 -28.17 45.36 45.09
N GLY A 49 -28.05 44.42 44.16
CA GLY A 49 -28.82 44.38 42.92
C GLY A 49 -29.09 42.94 42.51
N GLU A 50 -30.25 42.45 42.92
CA GLU A 50 -30.83 41.16 42.57
C GLU A 50 -31.30 41.19 41.12
N GLU A 51 -30.77 40.32 40.24
CA GLU A 51 -31.53 39.76 39.11
C GLU A 51 -30.79 38.59 38.40
N ALA A 52 -31.51 37.46 38.36
CA ALA A 52 -31.53 36.39 37.35
C ALA A 52 -30.25 35.61 36.95
N GLN A 53 -30.24 34.33 37.33
CA GLN A 53 -29.53 33.26 36.60
C GLN A 53 -29.95 33.19 35.12
N PRO A 54 -29.07 32.70 34.23
CA PRO A 54 -29.28 31.33 33.76
C PRO A 54 -28.01 30.48 33.72
N SER A 55 -28.16 29.26 34.22
CA SER A 55 -27.54 28.01 33.76
C SER A 55 -26.06 28.05 33.35
N GLU A 56 -25.18 27.70 34.29
CA GLU A 56 -23.96 26.98 33.93
C GLU A 56 -24.37 25.58 33.48
N THR A 57 -24.48 25.41 32.17
CA THR A 57 -24.50 24.10 31.52
C THR A 57 -23.17 23.43 31.75
N ASP A 58 -23.24 22.17 32.15
CA ASP A 58 -22.13 21.26 32.40
C ASP A 58 -20.99 21.39 31.39
N SER A 59 -19.77 21.49 31.92
CA SER A 59 -18.57 21.07 31.24
C SER A 59 -18.69 19.57 30.92
N ALA A 60 -19.35 19.25 29.81
CA ALA A 60 -19.26 17.94 29.20
C ALA A 60 -17.81 17.77 28.72
N SER A 61 -17.09 16.91 29.43
CA SER A 61 -15.81 16.33 29.04
C SER A 61 -15.79 16.00 27.54
N ASP A 62 -14.77 16.49 26.82
CA ASP A 62 -14.47 16.14 25.42
C ASP A 62 -14.46 14.61 25.16
N GLU A 63 -14.25 13.80 26.19
CA GLU A 63 -14.28 12.33 26.10
C GLU A 63 -15.67 11.75 25.76
N ASN A 64 -16.77 12.49 25.96
CA ASN A 64 -18.13 11.96 25.75
C ASN A 64 -18.72 12.28 24.36
N LEU A 65 -18.07 13.15 23.57
CA LEU A 65 -18.50 13.50 22.21
C LEU A 65 -18.02 12.47 21.17
N SER A 66 -16.82 11.89 21.38
CA SER A 66 -16.21 10.97 20.40
C SER A 66 -16.88 9.59 20.34
N GLU A 67 -17.47 9.11 21.44
CA GLU A 67 -18.05 7.76 21.50
C GLU A 67 -19.42 7.67 20.79
N ASN A 68 -20.18 8.77 20.71
CA ASN A 68 -21.56 8.76 20.20
C ASN A 68 -21.73 9.53 18.87
N MET A 69 -20.62 9.91 18.22
CA MET A 69 -20.64 10.60 16.93
C MET A 69 -21.05 9.65 15.81
N ASN A 70 -22.08 10.03 15.05
CA ASN A 70 -22.44 9.39 13.78
C ASN A 70 -21.43 9.80 12.72
N ILE A 71 -20.60 8.85 12.27
CA ILE A 71 -19.50 9.12 11.35
C ILE A 71 -20.01 9.46 9.96
N ASP A 72 -21.10 8.85 9.49
CA ASP A 72 -21.67 9.17 8.19
C ASP A 72 -22.14 10.64 8.16
N GLU A 73 -22.86 11.07 9.19
CA GLU A 73 -23.29 12.47 9.31
C GLU A 73 -22.10 13.43 9.42
N TYR A 74 -21.07 13.06 10.20
CA TYR A 74 -19.84 13.86 10.33
C TYR A 74 -19.14 14.03 8.98
N LEU A 75 -18.96 12.94 8.24
CA LEU A 75 -18.29 12.95 6.94
C LEU A 75 -19.05 13.79 5.92
N ASN A 76 -20.37 13.60 5.85
CA ASN A 76 -21.25 14.36 4.95
C ASN A 76 -21.31 15.86 5.29
N ALA A 77 -21.07 16.24 6.55
CA ALA A 77 -21.02 17.65 6.97
C ALA A 77 -19.65 18.31 6.72
N HIS A 78 -18.54 17.57 6.86
CA HIS A 78 -17.18 18.15 6.87
C HIS A 78 -16.38 17.93 5.58
N TYR A 79 -16.66 16.87 4.83
CA TYR A 79 -15.90 16.46 3.64
C TYR A 79 -16.76 16.44 2.37
N LYS A 80 -17.81 17.27 2.33
CA LYS A 80 -18.80 17.27 1.26
C LYS A 80 -18.16 17.46 -0.13
N ILE A 81 -18.49 16.56 -1.04
CA ILE A 81 -18.25 16.69 -2.48
C ILE A 81 -19.62 16.77 -3.17
N ASP A 82 -19.78 17.73 -4.09
CA ASP A 82 -21.07 17.93 -4.78
C ASP A 82 -21.47 16.71 -5.61
N GLY A 83 -22.72 16.27 -5.47
CA GLY A 83 -23.26 15.08 -6.15
C GLY A 83 -22.92 13.75 -5.46
N THR A 84 -22.43 13.80 -4.21
CA THR A 84 -22.06 12.61 -3.45
C THR A 84 -22.49 12.68 -1.99
N HIS A 85 -22.52 11.50 -1.37
CA HIS A 85 -22.59 11.32 0.08
C HIS A 85 -21.63 10.21 0.54
N TYR A 86 -21.38 10.17 1.84
CA TYR A 86 -20.56 9.15 2.49
C TYR A 86 -21.42 8.16 3.27
N GLU A 87 -21.00 6.90 3.20
CA GLU A 87 -21.43 5.82 4.10
C GLU A 87 -20.20 5.09 4.66
N THR A 88 -20.31 4.54 5.86
CA THR A 88 -19.23 3.79 6.48
C THR A 88 -19.61 2.36 6.86
N ASP A 89 -18.71 1.42 6.53
CA ASP A 89 -18.72 0.10 7.17
C ASP A 89 -17.80 0.14 8.38
N VAL A 90 -18.27 -0.42 9.50
CA VAL A 90 -17.57 -0.39 10.78
C VAL A 90 -17.30 -1.81 11.27
N TRP A 91 -16.07 -2.08 11.70
CA TRP A 91 -15.73 -3.33 12.37
C TRP A 91 -14.66 -3.12 13.44
N GLU A 92 -14.59 -4.06 14.38
CA GLU A 92 -13.58 -4.07 15.44
C GLU A 92 -12.46 -5.04 15.08
N SER A 93 -11.22 -4.62 15.32
CA SER A 93 -10.05 -5.49 15.19
C SER A 93 -9.80 -6.26 16.50
N ASP A 94 -8.98 -7.32 16.42
CA ASP A 94 -8.58 -8.12 17.60
C ASP A 94 -7.90 -7.30 18.71
N SER A 95 -7.35 -6.13 18.39
CA SER A 95 -6.75 -5.20 19.35
C SER A 95 -7.78 -4.27 20.05
N GLY A 96 -9.07 -4.38 19.70
CA GLY A 96 -10.14 -3.52 20.19
C GLY A 96 -10.12 -2.10 19.60
N MET A 97 -9.54 -1.95 18.40
CA MET A 97 -9.58 -0.71 17.62
C MET A 97 -10.72 -0.78 16.62
N THR A 98 -11.53 0.28 16.57
CA THR A 98 -12.62 0.47 15.62
C THR A 98 -12.06 0.84 14.26
N ASN A 99 -12.56 0.25 13.19
CA ASN A 99 -12.07 0.44 11.84
C ASN A 99 -13.21 0.89 10.95
N TYR A 100 -12.90 1.81 10.03
CA TYR A 100 -13.83 2.36 9.06
C TYR A 100 -13.38 2.07 7.63
N THR A 101 -14.27 1.49 6.81
CA THR A 101 -14.22 1.64 5.35
C THR A 101 -15.16 2.76 5.00
N VAL A 102 -14.63 3.83 4.43
CA VAL A 102 -15.41 4.97 3.98
C VAL A 102 -15.77 4.80 2.51
N LYS A 103 -17.05 4.82 2.18
CA LYS A 103 -17.57 4.77 0.82
C LYS A 103 -18.04 6.16 0.41
N LEU A 104 -17.46 6.69 -0.66
CA LEU A 104 -17.98 7.86 -1.37
C LEU A 104 -18.94 7.36 -2.45
N LEU A 105 -20.21 7.72 -2.31
CA LEU A 105 -21.31 7.24 -3.14
C LEU A 105 -21.91 8.41 -3.96
N PRO A 106 -22.28 8.19 -5.22
CA PRO A 106 -23.01 9.16 -6.01
C PRO A 106 -24.44 9.35 -5.50
N ASP A 107 -24.94 10.58 -5.55
CA ASP A 107 -26.35 10.89 -5.26
C ASP A 107 -27.29 10.44 -6.40
N THR A 108 -26.77 10.32 -7.64
CA THR A 108 -27.55 9.91 -8.81
C THR A 108 -26.79 8.94 -9.72
N GLU A 109 -27.54 8.13 -10.47
CA GLU A 109 -26.98 7.18 -11.44
C GLU A 109 -26.20 7.89 -12.55
N GLU A 110 -26.68 9.05 -13.02
CA GLU A 110 -26.00 9.82 -14.07
C GLU A 110 -24.64 10.33 -13.61
N TYR A 111 -24.56 10.85 -12.38
CA TYR A 111 -23.29 11.30 -11.81
C TYR A 111 -22.34 10.12 -11.60
N SER A 112 -22.87 8.95 -11.21
CA SER A 112 -22.08 7.73 -11.11
C SER A 112 -21.41 7.36 -12.43
N GLN A 113 -22.17 7.38 -13.52
CA GLN A 113 -21.67 7.01 -14.85
C GLN A 113 -20.59 7.98 -15.30
N GLU A 114 -20.80 9.29 -15.12
CA GLU A 114 -19.82 10.33 -15.45
C GLU A 114 -18.48 10.12 -14.72
N ILE A 115 -18.52 9.91 -13.40
CA ILE A 115 -17.31 9.71 -12.60
C ILE A 115 -16.63 8.38 -12.92
N ASN A 116 -17.40 7.30 -13.15
CA ASN A 116 -16.86 6.01 -13.56
C ASN A 116 -16.06 6.12 -14.87
N GLU A 117 -16.60 6.83 -15.87
CA GLU A 117 -15.90 7.09 -17.11
C GLU A 117 -14.60 7.87 -16.89
N LYS A 118 -14.61 8.88 -16.00
CA LYS A 118 -13.39 9.65 -15.66
C LYS A 118 -12.33 8.76 -15.02
N PHE A 119 -12.69 7.90 -14.07
CA PHE A 119 -11.75 6.94 -13.48
C PHE A 119 -11.19 5.95 -14.51
N GLN A 120 -12.04 5.41 -15.40
CA GLN A 120 -11.58 4.50 -16.45
C GLN A 120 -10.60 5.16 -17.44
N HIS A 121 -10.75 6.46 -17.70
CA HIS A 121 -9.87 7.24 -18.59
C HIS A 121 -8.75 8.00 -17.88
N GLY A 122 -8.63 7.89 -16.55
CA GLY A 122 -7.69 8.67 -15.73
C GLY A 122 -6.22 8.50 -16.13
N HIS A 123 -5.87 7.35 -16.70
CA HIS A 123 -4.52 7.08 -17.24
C HIS A 123 -4.16 7.92 -18.48
N MET A 124 -5.15 8.50 -19.17
CA MET A 124 -4.97 9.29 -20.38
C MET A 124 -5.22 10.79 -20.17
N LYS A 125 -6.00 11.16 -19.15
CA LYS A 125 -6.34 12.55 -18.79
C LYS A 125 -6.55 12.67 -17.27
N SER A 126 -5.99 13.70 -16.65
CA SER A 126 -6.35 14.08 -15.28
C SER A 126 -7.67 14.87 -15.31
N TYR A 127 -8.58 14.50 -14.42
CA TYR A 127 -9.87 15.16 -14.22
C TYR A 127 -9.88 15.79 -12.83
N GLU A 128 -10.18 17.09 -12.76
CA GLU A 128 -10.16 17.85 -11.52
C GLU A 128 -11.06 17.22 -10.45
N GLU A 129 -12.19 16.66 -10.85
CA GLU A 129 -13.14 16.00 -9.96
C GLU A 129 -12.56 14.75 -9.30
N THR A 130 -11.83 13.92 -10.05
CA THR A 130 -11.20 12.72 -9.49
C THR A 130 -10.02 13.07 -8.59
N GLU A 131 -9.24 14.11 -8.93
CA GLU A 131 -8.14 14.59 -8.07
C GLU A 131 -8.68 15.12 -6.72
N MET A 132 -9.76 15.90 -6.75
CA MET A 132 -10.44 16.36 -5.53
C MET A 132 -10.91 15.19 -4.66
N MET A 133 -11.40 14.09 -5.26
CA MET A 133 -11.77 12.88 -4.52
C MET A 133 -10.56 12.22 -3.85
N PHE A 134 -9.40 12.16 -4.52
CA PHE A 134 -8.17 11.62 -3.92
C PHE A 134 -7.65 12.50 -2.78
N ASP A 135 -7.70 13.83 -2.94
CA ASP A 135 -7.25 14.76 -1.90
C ASP A 135 -8.18 14.76 -0.68
N MET A 136 -9.50 14.68 -0.91
CA MET A 136 -10.47 14.51 0.17
C MET A 136 -10.28 13.18 0.89
N ALA A 137 -10.00 12.10 0.15
CA ALA A 137 -9.74 10.78 0.73
C ALA A 137 -8.51 10.78 1.64
N LYS A 138 -7.42 11.49 1.26
CA LYS A 138 -6.25 11.70 2.14
C LYS A 138 -6.63 12.45 3.40
N GLN A 139 -7.39 13.53 3.27
CA GLN A 139 -7.82 14.33 4.40
C GLN A 139 -8.65 13.51 5.40
N ILE A 140 -9.59 12.70 4.92
CA ILE A 140 -10.40 11.80 5.77
C ILE A 140 -9.50 10.80 6.51
N MET A 141 -8.50 10.23 5.82
CA MET A 141 -7.59 9.25 6.42
C MET A 141 -6.71 9.85 7.52
N ASP A 142 -6.29 11.11 7.36
CA ASP A 142 -5.45 11.82 8.34
C ASP A 142 -6.27 12.39 9.52
N GLU A 143 -7.45 12.95 9.26
CA GLU A 143 -8.20 13.73 10.25
C GLU A 143 -9.26 12.91 11.02
N LEU A 144 -9.91 11.92 10.40
CA LEU A 144 -10.97 11.16 11.08
C LEU A 144 -10.47 10.40 12.34
N PRO A 145 -9.28 9.77 12.34
CA PRO A 145 -8.74 9.11 13.54
C PRO A 145 -8.50 10.06 14.72
N GLU A 146 -8.19 11.33 14.46
CA GLU A 146 -7.99 12.36 15.50
C GLU A 146 -9.31 12.80 16.15
N VAL A 147 -10.41 12.73 15.39
CA VAL A 147 -11.75 13.10 15.87
C VAL A 147 -12.36 11.98 16.72
N LYS A 148 -11.98 10.72 16.48
CA LYS A 148 -12.52 9.57 17.19
C LYS A 148 -11.43 8.68 17.77
N ASN A 149 -11.26 8.78 19.08
CA ASN A 149 -10.30 7.99 19.85
C ASN A 149 -10.44 6.48 19.58
N LYS A 150 -9.30 5.80 19.41
CA LYS A 150 -9.20 4.36 19.10
C LYS A 150 -9.87 3.94 17.79
N SER A 151 -10.03 4.86 16.84
CA SER A 151 -10.48 4.51 15.50
C SER A 151 -9.38 4.60 14.46
N ARG A 152 -9.58 3.90 13.34
CA ARG A 152 -8.75 4.00 12.14
C ARG A 152 -9.63 4.03 10.89
N VAL A 153 -9.14 4.67 9.83
CA VAL A 153 -9.70 4.53 8.49
C VAL A 153 -8.86 3.50 7.75
N ASP A 154 -9.47 2.38 7.38
CA ASP A 154 -8.82 1.30 6.64
C ASP A 154 -8.67 1.67 5.16
N SER A 155 -9.76 2.17 4.56
CA SER A 155 -9.76 2.66 3.19
C SER A 155 -10.85 3.71 2.97
N VAL A 156 -10.63 4.54 1.95
CA VAL A 156 -11.67 5.38 1.35
C VAL A 156 -11.82 4.93 -0.11
N SER A 157 -13.03 4.58 -0.51
CA SER A 157 -13.34 4.08 -1.84
C SER A 157 -14.48 4.86 -2.48
N TRP A 158 -14.37 5.13 -3.78
CA TRP A 158 -15.52 5.43 -4.62
C TRP A 158 -16.28 4.14 -4.93
N VAL A 159 -17.60 4.17 -4.83
CA VAL A 159 -18.49 3.06 -5.18
C VAL A 159 -19.61 3.59 -6.07
N SER A 160 -19.83 2.94 -7.21
CA SER A 160 -20.89 3.35 -8.16
C SER A 160 -22.29 3.18 -7.59
N TYR A 161 -23.27 3.82 -8.22
CA TYR A 161 -24.67 3.81 -7.78
C TYR A 161 -25.26 2.38 -7.69
N ASP A 162 -24.83 1.47 -8.56
CA ASP A 162 -25.22 0.05 -8.55
C ASP A 162 -24.33 -0.83 -7.65
N GLY A 163 -23.25 -0.28 -7.09
CA GLY A 163 -22.28 -0.99 -6.26
C GLY A 163 -21.29 -1.88 -7.03
N GLU A 164 -21.41 -2.00 -8.35
CA GLU A 164 -20.63 -2.94 -9.16
C GLU A 164 -19.21 -2.42 -9.48
N PHE A 165 -19.06 -1.10 -9.62
CA PHE A 165 -17.78 -0.45 -9.89
C PHE A 165 -17.25 0.22 -8.63
N LYS A 166 -16.06 -0.18 -8.20
CA LYS A 166 -15.39 0.33 -7.00
C LYS A 166 -13.96 0.75 -7.32
N VAL A 167 -13.57 1.94 -6.87
CA VAL A 167 -12.19 2.45 -6.97
C VAL A 167 -11.72 2.76 -5.56
N VAL A 168 -10.65 2.09 -5.12
CA VAL A 168 -9.98 2.44 -3.85
C VAL A 168 -9.19 3.72 -4.09
N LEU A 169 -9.58 4.80 -3.41
CA LEU A 169 -8.93 6.11 -3.55
C LEU A 169 -7.67 6.16 -2.69
N ILE A 170 -7.76 5.66 -1.47
CA ILE A 170 -6.61 5.48 -0.57
C ILE A 170 -6.88 4.33 0.39
N GLN A 171 -5.82 3.63 0.78
CA GLN A 171 -5.86 2.53 1.75
C GLN A 171 -4.65 2.66 2.68
N ASP A 172 -4.86 2.38 3.97
CA ASP A 172 -3.78 2.31 4.95
C ASP A 172 -3.04 0.98 4.79
N PHE A 173 -2.05 0.94 3.90
CA PHE A 173 -1.25 -0.25 3.59
C PHE A 173 -0.31 -0.67 4.73
N GLU A 174 0.02 0.23 5.66
CA GLU A 174 0.97 -0.06 6.74
C GLU A 174 0.31 -0.83 7.90
N LYS A 175 -1.02 -0.71 8.09
CA LYS A 175 -1.73 -1.28 9.25
C LYS A 175 -3.09 -1.91 8.98
N SER A 176 -3.57 -1.97 7.73
CA SER A 176 -4.78 -2.72 7.36
C SER A 176 -4.52 -4.24 7.43
N LYS A 177 -4.81 -4.84 8.58
CA LYS A 177 -5.35 -6.19 8.62
C LYS A 177 -6.85 -6.03 8.77
N HIS A 178 -7.63 -6.04 7.68
CA HIS A 178 -8.90 -6.77 7.60
C HIS A 178 -9.59 -6.69 6.22
N GLN A 179 -9.91 -7.88 5.71
CA GLN A 179 -11.12 -8.31 4.99
C GLN A 179 -11.98 -7.22 4.31
N ALA A 180 -11.76 -7.04 3.01
CA ALA A 180 -12.80 -6.57 2.10
C ALA A 180 -13.66 -7.75 1.65
N ASP A 181 -14.98 -7.57 1.76
CA ASP A 181 -16.06 -8.21 1.01
C ASP A 181 -15.94 -9.73 0.78
N GLY A 182 -16.37 -10.54 1.76
CA GLY A 182 -17.13 -11.80 1.59
C GLY A 182 -16.65 -12.91 0.62
N GLU A 183 -15.55 -12.76 -0.08
CA GLU A 183 -15.14 -13.65 -1.15
C GLU A 183 -13.67 -14.02 -0.94
N GLY A 184 -13.44 -14.81 0.10
CA GLY A 184 -12.13 -15.38 0.40
C GLY A 184 -11.55 -16.16 -0.78
N LEU A 185 -10.27 -16.55 -0.66
CA LEU A 185 -9.53 -17.21 -1.73
C LEU A 185 -10.20 -18.49 -2.26
N SER A 186 -11.15 -19.08 -1.54
CA SER A 186 -11.87 -20.31 -1.89
C SER A 186 -12.59 -20.29 -3.24
N LYS A 187 -12.93 -19.11 -3.79
CA LYS A 187 -13.55 -19.01 -5.13
C LYS A 187 -12.52 -19.06 -6.27
N TYR A 188 -11.25 -18.84 -5.95
CA TYR A 188 -10.16 -18.86 -6.93
C TYR A 188 -9.53 -20.24 -6.98
N THR A 189 -9.00 -20.59 -8.15
CA THR A 189 -8.26 -21.84 -8.33
C THR A 189 -6.91 -21.78 -7.61
N SER A 190 -6.39 -22.93 -7.20
CA SER A 190 -5.05 -23.02 -6.59
C SER A 190 -3.97 -22.36 -7.46
N ASN A 191 -4.10 -22.46 -8.79
CA ASN A 191 -3.16 -21.84 -9.74
C ASN A 191 -3.23 -20.31 -9.70
N GLN A 192 -4.43 -19.73 -9.72
CA GLN A 192 -4.58 -18.26 -9.61
C GLN A 192 -3.97 -17.75 -8.30
N ILE A 193 -4.24 -18.45 -7.20
CA ILE A 193 -3.69 -18.12 -5.88
C ILE A 193 -2.17 -18.25 -5.87
N GLU A 194 -1.62 -19.31 -6.46
CA GLU A 194 -0.18 -19.51 -6.56
C GLU A 194 0.50 -18.41 -7.36
N TYR A 195 -0.02 -18.08 -8.55
CA TYR A 195 0.56 -17.04 -9.43
C TYR A 195 0.62 -15.69 -8.72
N ALA A 196 -0.48 -15.30 -8.07
CA ALA A 196 -0.55 -14.07 -7.31
C ALA A 196 0.41 -14.06 -6.11
N ARG A 197 0.50 -15.15 -5.35
CA ARG A 197 1.43 -15.23 -4.20
C ARG A 197 2.90 -15.20 -4.64
N VAL A 198 3.23 -15.89 -5.73
CA VAL A 198 4.59 -15.86 -6.29
C VAL A 198 4.95 -14.43 -6.71
N TRP A 199 4.04 -13.74 -7.40
CA TRP A 199 4.29 -12.35 -7.79
C TRP A 199 4.35 -11.41 -6.58
N LEU A 200 3.48 -11.58 -5.58
CA LEU A 200 3.47 -10.77 -4.38
C LEU A 200 4.82 -10.82 -3.65
N GLN A 201 5.44 -12.00 -3.60
CA GLN A 201 6.68 -12.22 -2.87
C GLN A 201 7.94 -11.95 -3.71
N LEU A 202 7.91 -12.25 -5.01
CA LEU A 202 9.11 -12.25 -5.86
C LEU A 202 9.04 -11.31 -7.07
N GLY A 203 7.86 -10.76 -7.36
CA GLY A 203 7.63 -9.79 -8.42
C GLY A 203 8.47 -8.53 -8.19
N PRO A 204 9.29 -8.10 -9.17
CA PRO A 204 10.16 -6.94 -9.02
C PRO A 204 9.39 -5.63 -8.83
N ASN A 205 8.17 -5.55 -9.38
CA ASN A 205 7.26 -4.42 -9.23
C ASN A 205 5.87 -4.92 -8.82
N GLN A 206 5.33 -4.37 -7.73
CA GLN A 206 3.99 -4.69 -7.24
C GLN A 206 2.90 -3.78 -7.84
N GLU A 207 3.30 -2.63 -8.40
CA GLU A 207 2.44 -1.66 -9.05
C GLU A 207 2.33 -1.98 -10.55
N ILE A 208 1.60 -3.05 -10.87
CA ILE A 208 1.37 -3.52 -12.24
C ILE A 208 -0.09 -3.36 -12.64
N ASP A 209 -0.32 -3.12 -13.92
CA ASP A 209 -1.68 -3.02 -14.49
C ASP A 209 -2.21 -4.39 -14.97
N GLU A 210 -1.31 -5.35 -15.21
CA GLU A 210 -1.63 -6.70 -15.67
C GLU A 210 -0.54 -7.68 -15.26
N LEU A 211 -0.94 -8.89 -14.85
CA LEU A 211 -0.05 -10.01 -14.51
C LEU A 211 -0.20 -11.12 -15.55
N ASN A 212 0.72 -11.16 -16.50
CA ASN A 212 0.75 -12.15 -17.58
C ASN A 212 1.29 -13.50 -17.08
N VAL A 213 0.61 -14.58 -17.41
CA VAL A 213 1.02 -15.96 -17.10
C VAL A 213 1.28 -16.72 -18.38
N ARG A 214 2.47 -17.31 -18.49
CA ARG A 214 2.85 -18.18 -19.59
C ARG A 214 3.36 -19.52 -19.07
N HIS A 215 2.76 -20.62 -19.54
CA HIS A 215 3.30 -21.97 -19.33
C HIS A 215 4.31 -22.32 -20.39
N ILE A 216 5.44 -22.89 -19.98
CA ILE A 216 6.53 -23.31 -20.87
C ILE A 216 6.85 -24.77 -20.54
N PRO A 217 6.65 -25.71 -21.48
CA PRO A 217 6.86 -27.13 -21.22
C PRO A 217 8.34 -27.49 -21.14
N ALA A 218 8.61 -28.57 -20.42
CA ALA A 218 9.93 -29.19 -20.34
C ALA A 218 10.48 -29.47 -21.75
N GLY A 219 11.78 -29.24 -21.94
CA GLY A 219 12.47 -29.44 -23.21
C GLY A 219 12.48 -28.22 -24.14
N GLU A 220 11.62 -27.22 -23.94
CA GLU A 220 11.74 -25.94 -24.68
C GLU A 220 13.07 -25.24 -24.37
N LYS A 221 13.61 -24.50 -25.34
CA LYS A 221 14.87 -23.77 -25.16
C LYS A 221 14.69 -22.54 -24.27
N LEU A 222 15.69 -22.25 -23.44
CA LEU A 222 15.75 -21.01 -22.66
C LEU A 222 15.80 -19.76 -23.55
N ASN A 223 16.65 -19.78 -24.58
CA ASN A 223 16.75 -18.76 -25.62
C ASN A 223 16.56 -19.42 -26.99
N LEU A 224 15.47 -19.08 -27.68
CA LEU A 224 15.16 -19.64 -29.00
C LEU A 224 16.16 -19.18 -30.07
N ASP A 225 16.77 -18.01 -29.89
CA ASP A 225 17.69 -17.39 -30.85
C ASP A 225 19.14 -17.90 -30.72
N ASP A 226 19.42 -18.78 -29.75
CA ASP A 226 20.75 -19.35 -29.54
C ASP A 226 20.76 -20.88 -29.73
N GLU A 227 21.59 -21.35 -30.66
CA GLU A 227 21.79 -22.78 -30.91
C GLU A 227 22.45 -23.52 -29.75
N THR A 228 23.18 -22.80 -28.90
CA THR A 228 23.84 -23.34 -27.69
C THR A 228 22.96 -23.28 -26.45
N SER A 229 21.72 -22.77 -26.56
CA SER A 229 20.76 -22.72 -25.47
C SER A 229 20.51 -24.09 -24.86
N ALA A 230 20.49 -24.13 -23.53
CA ALA A 230 19.93 -25.27 -22.80
C ALA A 230 18.40 -25.30 -22.95
N SER A 231 17.80 -26.40 -22.51
CA SER A 231 16.36 -26.56 -22.41
C SER A 231 15.89 -26.49 -20.95
N TYR A 232 14.64 -26.11 -20.75
CA TYR A 232 13.96 -26.24 -19.46
C TYR A 232 13.96 -27.71 -19.02
N PRO A 233 14.40 -28.03 -17.78
CA PRO A 233 14.46 -29.41 -17.30
C PRO A 233 13.09 -29.98 -16.90
N GLU A 234 12.11 -29.11 -16.66
CA GLU A 234 10.75 -29.42 -16.23
C GLU A 234 9.79 -28.33 -16.74
N ASP A 235 8.49 -28.53 -16.56
CA ASP A 235 7.48 -27.53 -16.90
C ASP A 235 7.63 -26.30 -15.99
N VAL A 236 7.61 -25.10 -16.56
CA VAL A 236 7.74 -23.85 -15.81
C VAL A 236 6.62 -22.88 -16.14
N ILE A 237 6.40 -21.95 -15.23
CA ILE A 237 5.50 -20.81 -15.34
C ILE A 237 6.37 -19.55 -15.37
N GLN A 238 6.12 -18.67 -16.33
CA GLN A 238 6.68 -17.33 -16.37
C GLN A 238 5.57 -16.31 -16.08
N LEU A 239 5.78 -15.53 -15.01
CA LEU A 239 4.96 -14.38 -14.65
C LEU A 239 5.65 -13.11 -15.12
N ALA A 240 4.91 -12.15 -15.65
CA ALA A 240 5.45 -10.85 -16.06
C ALA A 240 4.40 -9.74 -15.93
N GLY A 241 4.86 -8.53 -15.59
CA GLY A 241 4.01 -7.35 -15.75
C GLY A 241 3.86 -6.95 -17.22
N SER A 242 2.94 -6.04 -17.52
CA SER A 242 2.70 -5.56 -18.89
C SER A 242 3.87 -4.73 -19.44
N ARG A 243 4.65 -4.07 -18.58
CA ARG A 243 5.78 -3.23 -18.99
C ARG A 243 7.09 -3.97 -18.72
N LEU A 244 8.10 -3.76 -19.57
CA LEU A 244 9.42 -4.37 -19.38
C LEU A 244 10.06 -4.05 -18.02
N VAL A 245 9.79 -2.86 -17.48
CA VAL A 245 10.31 -2.42 -16.18
C VAL A 245 9.68 -3.18 -15.01
N ASP A 246 8.50 -3.77 -15.20
CA ASP A 246 7.81 -4.57 -14.18
C ASP A 246 8.52 -5.91 -13.94
N GLY A 247 9.30 -6.35 -14.93
CA GLY A 247 10.13 -7.55 -14.85
C GLY A 247 9.35 -8.85 -14.96
N SER A 248 9.98 -9.94 -14.53
CA SER A 248 9.42 -11.28 -14.63
C SER A 248 9.94 -12.22 -13.55
N VAL A 249 9.18 -13.25 -13.25
CA VAL A 249 9.58 -14.40 -12.42
C VAL A 249 9.35 -15.66 -13.22
N THR A 250 10.35 -16.55 -13.30
CA THR A 250 10.21 -17.87 -13.94
C THR A 250 10.44 -18.96 -12.90
N TYR A 251 9.48 -19.87 -12.75
CA TYR A 251 9.51 -20.88 -11.68
C TYR A 251 8.76 -22.17 -12.05
N SER A 252 9.00 -23.25 -11.31
CA SER A 252 8.14 -24.45 -11.29
C SER A 252 7.57 -24.68 -9.90
N GLY A 253 6.31 -25.15 -9.81
CA GLY A 253 5.63 -25.42 -8.55
C GLY A 253 5.83 -26.85 -8.07
N ASN A 254 6.12 -27.05 -6.78
CA ASN A 254 6.31 -28.37 -6.17
C ASN A 254 5.03 -28.95 -5.52
N GLY A 255 3.95 -28.16 -5.43
CA GLY A 255 2.66 -28.57 -4.84
C GLY A 255 2.62 -28.63 -3.31
N ASP A 256 3.70 -28.27 -2.62
CA ASP A 256 3.83 -28.28 -1.15
C ASP A 256 3.99 -26.88 -0.54
N GLY A 257 3.73 -25.84 -1.34
CA GLY A 257 3.97 -24.44 -0.98
C GLY A 257 5.42 -23.99 -1.20
N THR A 258 6.23 -24.79 -1.88
CA THR A 258 7.55 -24.40 -2.38
C THR A 258 7.61 -24.37 -3.91
N ILE A 259 8.54 -23.59 -4.44
CA ILE A 259 8.80 -23.45 -5.87
C ILE A 259 10.29 -23.51 -6.18
N ASN A 260 10.65 -23.90 -7.41
CA ASN A 260 12.02 -23.77 -7.92
C ASN A 260 12.09 -22.52 -8.81
N VAL A 261 12.82 -21.49 -8.38
CA VAL A 261 12.95 -20.21 -9.08
C VAL A 261 14.17 -20.23 -10.00
N TYR A 262 13.96 -19.88 -11.27
CA TYR A 262 14.97 -19.82 -12.30
C TYR A 262 15.36 -18.37 -12.60
N ASN A 263 16.66 -18.09 -12.64
CA ASN A 263 17.18 -16.75 -12.97
C ASN A 263 17.25 -16.53 -14.49
N ILE A 264 16.08 -16.50 -15.14
CA ILE A 264 15.94 -16.36 -16.58
C ILE A 264 15.33 -14.99 -16.88
N PRO A 265 15.95 -14.18 -17.75
CA PRO A 265 15.39 -12.88 -18.11
C PRO A 265 14.17 -13.05 -19.02
N LEU A 266 13.21 -12.13 -18.93
CA LEU A 266 12.10 -12.03 -19.88
C LEU A 266 12.59 -11.82 -21.32
N ARG A 267 13.69 -11.07 -21.48
CA ARG A 267 14.29 -10.71 -22.76
C ARG A 267 15.79 -10.99 -22.75
N TRP A 268 16.25 -11.62 -23.82
CA TRP A 268 17.68 -11.87 -24.04
C TRP A 268 18.31 -10.76 -24.86
N ASP A 269 19.03 -9.85 -24.19
CA ASP A 269 19.84 -8.83 -24.86
C ASP A 269 21.33 -9.24 -24.78
N GLY A 270 21.90 -9.68 -25.90
CA GLY A 270 23.24 -10.26 -25.89
C GLY A 270 23.81 -10.58 -27.27
N LYS A 271 25.04 -11.11 -27.27
CA LYS A 271 25.69 -11.67 -28.45
C LYS A 271 25.57 -13.19 -28.39
N TYR A 272 25.12 -13.78 -29.49
CA TYR A 272 24.95 -15.23 -29.62
C TYR A 272 25.93 -15.79 -30.66
N PRO A 273 26.42 -17.03 -30.49
CA PRO A 273 26.13 -17.93 -29.37
C PRO A 273 26.83 -17.53 -28.07
N ALA A 274 26.11 -17.60 -26.94
CA ALA A 274 26.62 -17.32 -25.60
C ALA A 274 27.40 -18.51 -25.00
N GLY A 275 27.20 -19.72 -25.54
CA GLY A 275 27.90 -20.94 -25.15
C GLY A 275 27.13 -21.77 -24.11
N LYS A 276 27.27 -23.10 -24.20
CA LYS A 276 26.51 -24.05 -23.35
C LYS A 276 26.73 -23.84 -21.85
N ASP A 277 27.95 -23.51 -21.44
CA ASP A 277 28.28 -23.29 -20.02
C ASP A 277 27.52 -22.12 -19.41
N PHE A 278 27.20 -21.09 -20.20
CA PHE A 278 26.40 -19.96 -19.74
C PHE A 278 24.98 -20.41 -19.39
N TYR A 279 24.30 -21.11 -20.30
CA TYR A 279 22.95 -21.62 -20.07
C TYR A 279 22.88 -22.69 -18.97
N ASN A 280 23.88 -23.58 -18.90
CA ASN A 280 23.96 -24.57 -17.84
C ASN A 280 24.09 -23.92 -16.45
N LYS A 281 24.83 -22.81 -16.33
CA LYS A 281 24.92 -22.07 -15.07
C LYS A 281 23.58 -21.46 -14.66
N ILE A 282 22.77 -21.00 -15.61
CA ILE A 282 21.43 -20.47 -15.33
C ILE A 282 20.55 -21.57 -14.73
N ILE A 283 20.51 -22.76 -15.35
CA ILE A 283 19.77 -23.92 -14.81
C ILE A 283 20.31 -24.37 -13.45
N GLN A 284 21.63 -24.38 -13.25
CA GLN A 284 22.23 -24.78 -11.98
C GLN A 284 22.04 -23.74 -10.87
N SER A 285 21.70 -22.50 -11.22
CA SER A 285 21.45 -21.42 -10.26
C SER A 285 20.03 -21.42 -9.69
N THR A 286 19.21 -22.41 -10.05
CA THR A 286 17.84 -22.57 -9.54
C THR A 286 17.81 -22.59 -8.02
N LYS A 287 16.85 -21.85 -7.45
CA LYS A 287 16.69 -21.71 -6.00
C LYS A 287 15.36 -22.28 -5.55
N LEU A 288 15.39 -23.14 -4.54
CA LEU A 288 14.19 -23.56 -3.83
C LEU A 288 13.72 -22.43 -2.91
N VAL A 289 12.48 -21.99 -3.07
CA VAL A 289 11.88 -20.90 -2.30
C VAL A 289 10.55 -21.36 -1.73
N ARG A 290 10.29 -21.07 -0.46
CA ARG A 290 8.97 -21.25 0.16
C ARG A 290 8.13 -20.00 -0.12
N ILE A 291 6.90 -20.21 -0.58
CA ILE A 291 5.95 -19.14 -0.84
C ILE A 291 5.05 -18.97 0.38
N ASP A 292 5.05 -17.76 0.90
CA ASP A 292 4.19 -17.37 2.00
C ASP A 292 2.75 -17.20 1.51
N THR A 293 1.78 -17.39 2.41
CA THR A 293 0.37 -17.26 2.06
C THR A 293 -0.01 -15.83 1.68
N GLY A 294 0.79 -14.85 2.11
CA GLY A 294 0.51 -13.42 1.95
C GLY A 294 -0.75 -12.99 2.70
N ASP A 295 -1.12 -11.73 2.50
CA ASP A 295 -2.45 -11.23 2.83
C ASP A 295 -3.43 -11.63 1.72
N ASP A 296 -4.61 -12.13 2.10
CA ASP A 296 -5.60 -12.61 1.13
C ASP A 296 -6.05 -11.49 0.19
N GLN A 297 -6.11 -10.23 0.62
CA GLN A 297 -6.56 -9.11 -0.22
C GLN A 297 -5.51 -8.72 -1.25
N ASP A 298 -4.22 -8.72 -0.88
CA ASP A 298 -3.13 -8.51 -1.82
C ASP A 298 -3.10 -9.60 -2.90
N VAL A 299 -3.33 -10.84 -2.48
CA VAL A 299 -3.43 -11.98 -3.39
C VAL A 299 -4.64 -11.80 -4.31
N ILE A 300 -5.82 -11.44 -3.77
CA ILE A 300 -7.03 -11.18 -4.57
C ILE A 300 -6.80 -10.03 -5.56
N ARG A 301 -6.14 -8.94 -5.15
CA ARG A 301 -5.79 -7.81 -6.04
C ARG A 301 -5.01 -8.30 -7.24
N LEU A 302 -3.93 -9.07 -7.02
CA LEU A 302 -3.11 -9.60 -8.10
C LEU A 302 -3.85 -10.64 -8.96
N ILE A 303 -4.72 -11.46 -8.35
CA ILE A 303 -5.57 -12.40 -9.10
C ILE A 303 -6.46 -11.68 -10.11
N LYS A 304 -7.03 -10.51 -9.73
CA LYS A 304 -7.88 -9.71 -10.63
C LYS A 304 -7.14 -9.15 -11.84
N LEU A 305 -5.81 -9.08 -11.78
CA LEU A 305 -4.95 -8.62 -12.88
C LEU A 305 -4.44 -9.76 -13.77
N LEU A 306 -4.76 -11.01 -13.44
CA LEU A 306 -4.22 -12.17 -14.18
C LEU A 306 -4.72 -12.21 -15.62
N ASN A 307 -3.77 -12.36 -16.54
CA ASN A 307 -4.00 -12.64 -17.95
C ASN A 307 -3.28 -13.95 -18.31
N VAL A 308 -4.05 -15.04 -18.50
CA VAL A 308 -3.51 -16.38 -18.73
C VAL A 308 -3.62 -16.74 -20.21
N HIS A 309 -2.50 -17.11 -20.83
CA HIS A 309 -2.37 -17.41 -22.27
C HIS A 309 -2.33 -18.89 -22.58
#